data_AF-A0A812S9S6-F1
#
_entry.id   AF-A0A812S9S6-F1
#
_cell.length_a   1.000
_cell.length_b   1.000
_cell.length_c   1.000
_cell.angle_alpha   90.00
_cell.angle_beta   90.00
_cell.angle_gamma   90.00
#
_symmetry.space_group_name_H-M   'P 1'
#
loop_
_entity.id
_entity.type
_entity.pdbx_description
1 polymer ?
#
loop_
_entity_poly.entity_id
_entity_poly.type
_entity_poly.pdbx_seq_one_letter_code
_entity_poly.pdbx_strand_id
1 'polypeptide(L)'
;MAKDVDSLAGLQQLFEELQVPECFVEALQASGIACLADFAYAYATAADLAVFAEARSDEFWQALQVQDPEHSMHMARMHRALTRAQAFVRVQDELPAYAQHVDESKAHARARQLLRAVREAAGRTGMEQPPSAMSWLEEDNLASFTK
;
A
#
# COMPACT_ATOMS: atom_id res chain seq x y z
N MET A 1 -5.69 11.52 -3.70
CA MET A 1 -5.67 12.29 -2.44
C MET A 1 -4.73 11.56 -1.50
N ALA A 2 -3.68 12.21 -1.01
CA ALA A 2 -2.75 11.60 -0.07
C ALA A 2 -3.50 11.40 1.25
N LYS A 3 -3.61 10.15 1.72
CA LYS A 3 -4.12 9.86 3.05
C LYS A 3 -3.07 10.34 4.05
N ASP A 4 -3.45 11.33 4.85
CA ASP A 4 -2.59 11.87 5.89
C ASP A 4 -2.53 10.86 7.04
N VAL A 5 -1.43 10.12 7.09
CA VAL A 5 -1.19 8.98 7.98
C VAL A 5 -1.10 9.42 9.46
N ASP A 6 -0.71 10.67 9.68
CA ASP A 6 -0.55 11.27 11.00
C ASP A 6 -1.82 11.98 11.50
N SER A 7 -2.91 11.88 10.74
CA SER A 7 -4.19 12.52 11.08
C SER A 7 -5.27 11.51 11.45
N LEU A 8 -6.16 11.94 12.36
CA LEU A 8 -7.41 11.23 12.65
C LEU A 8 -8.29 11.11 11.41
N ALA A 9 -8.28 12.12 10.53
CA ALA A 9 -9.06 12.12 9.30
C ALA A 9 -8.65 10.97 8.38
N GLY A 10 -7.36 10.64 8.30
CA GLY A 10 -6.86 9.49 7.54
C GLY A 10 -7.37 8.15 8.07
N LEU A 11 -7.44 8.00 9.40
CA LEU A 11 -8.00 6.82 10.06
C LEU A 11 -9.51 6.71 9.80
N GLN A 12 -10.26 7.80 10.01
CA GLN A 12 -11.71 7.85 9.77
C GLN A 12 -12.04 7.52 8.31
N GLN A 13 -11.32 8.11 7.35
CA GLN A 13 -11.52 7.83 5.93
C GLN A 13 -11.25 6.35 5.59
N LEU A 14 -10.18 5.76 6.15
CA LEU A 14 -9.89 4.34 5.95
C LEU A 14 -11.02 3.45 6.48
N PHE A 15 -11.57 3.80 7.64
CA PHE A 15 -12.64 3.06 8.30
C PHE A 15 -13.94 3.19 7.52
N GLU A 16 -14.27 4.39 7.04
CA GLU A 16 -15.43 4.64 6.19
C GLU A 16 -15.36 3.85 4.88
N GLU A 17 -14.21 3.86 4.20
CA GLU A 17 -13.98 3.09 2.96
C GLU A 17 -14.17 1.58 3.16
N LEU A 18 -13.83 1.07 4.35
CA LEU A 18 -13.97 -0.34 4.70
C LEU A 18 -15.30 -0.66 5.38
N GLN A 19 -16.17 0.35 5.55
CA GLN A 19 -17.44 0.25 6.26
C GLN A 19 -17.27 -0.28 7.69
N VAL A 20 -16.19 0.11 8.37
CA VAL A 20 -16.02 -0.18 9.79
C VAL A 20 -16.97 0.74 10.58
N PRO A 21 -17.79 0.22 11.51
CA PRO A 21 -18.69 1.03 12.30
C PRO A 21 -17.95 2.10 13.13
N GLU A 22 -18.58 3.26 13.28
CA GLU A 22 -17.99 4.41 13.98
C GLU A 22 -17.64 4.11 15.44
N CYS A 23 -18.39 3.24 16.12
CA CYS A 23 -18.09 2.83 17.49
C CYS A 23 -16.72 2.17 17.66
N PHE A 24 -16.13 1.59 16.59
CA PHE A 24 -14.75 1.12 16.62
C PHE A 24 -13.75 2.28 16.62
N VAL A 25 -14.03 3.35 15.88
CA VAL A 25 -13.20 4.55 15.88
C VAL A 25 -13.21 5.18 17.27
N GLU A 26 -14.39 5.32 17.88
CA GLU A 26 -14.53 5.83 19.25
C GLU A 26 -13.80 4.95 20.27
N ALA A 27 -13.92 3.62 20.15
CA ALA A 27 -13.24 2.68 21.03
C ALA A 27 -11.70 2.75 20.88
N LEU A 28 -11.19 2.93 19.66
CA LEU A 28 -9.77 3.14 19.40
C LEU A 28 -9.27 4.47 19.99
N GLN A 29 -10.02 5.55 19.81
CA GLN A 29 -9.70 6.84 20.41
C GLN A 29 -9.68 6.79 21.93
N ALA A 30 -10.64 6.08 22.55
CA ALA A 30 -10.65 5.85 23.99
C ALA A 30 -9.43 5.06 24.49
N SER A 31 -8.83 4.23 23.62
CA SER A 31 -7.56 3.53 23.88
C SER A 31 -6.30 4.35 23.56
N GLY A 32 -6.46 5.62 23.15
CA GLY A 32 -5.36 6.53 22.83
C GLY A 32 -4.86 6.47 21.38
N ILE A 33 -5.57 5.77 20.49
CA ILE A 33 -5.22 5.68 19.07
C ILE A 33 -5.87 6.84 18.34
N ALA A 34 -5.07 7.80 17.90
CA ALA A 34 -5.56 9.06 17.31
C ALA A 34 -5.33 9.16 15.80
N CYS A 35 -4.39 8.40 15.24
CA CYS A 35 -4.10 8.42 13.81
C CYS A 35 -3.89 7.02 13.22
N LEU A 36 -3.65 6.98 11.91
CA LEU A 36 -3.45 5.75 11.16
C LEU A 36 -2.10 5.09 11.50
N ALA A 37 -1.06 5.88 11.79
CA ALA A 37 0.20 5.38 12.32
C ALA A 37 0.02 4.70 13.69
N ASP A 38 -0.65 5.37 14.65
CA ASP A 38 -0.93 4.81 15.98
C ASP A 38 -1.62 3.45 15.86
N PHE A 39 -2.63 3.37 14.97
CA PHE A 39 -3.36 2.13 14.75
C PHE A 39 -2.48 1.02 14.18
N ALA A 40 -1.62 1.34 13.21
CA ALA A 40 -0.69 0.39 12.59
C ALA A 40 0.40 -0.11 13.55
N TYR A 41 0.85 0.75 14.47
CA TYR A 41 1.89 0.43 15.44
C TYR A 41 1.35 -0.22 16.72
N ALA A 42 0.15 0.14 17.16
CA ALA A 42 -0.48 -0.44 18.35
C ALA A 42 -0.84 -1.91 18.16
N TYR A 43 -1.16 -2.32 16.93
CA TYR A 43 -1.50 -3.71 16.60
C TYR A 43 -0.51 -4.27 15.59
N ALA A 44 0.45 -5.07 16.06
CA ALA A 44 1.45 -5.67 15.19
C ALA A 44 0.87 -6.83 14.37
N THR A 45 -0.09 -7.55 14.96
CA THR A 45 -0.64 -8.79 14.42
C THR A 45 -2.16 -8.85 14.49
N ALA A 46 -2.74 -9.79 13.76
CA ALA A 46 -4.16 -10.11 13.88
C ALA A 46 -4.55 -10.58 15.30
N ALA A 47 -3.62 -11.20 16.04
CA ALA A 47 -3.87 -11.64 17.41
C ALA A 47 -4.09 -10.44 18.36
N ASP A 48 -3.42 -9.31 18.13
CA ASP A 48 -3.58 -8.12 18.97
C ASP A 48 -4.98 -7.49 18.79
N LEU A 49 -5.57 -7.63 17.60
CA LEU A 49 -6.97 -7.25 17.35
C LEU A 49 -7.98 -8.17 18.04
N ALA A 50 -7.65 -9.45 18.24
CA ALA A 50 -8.50 -10.34 19.04
C ALA A 50 -8.54 -9.88 20.51
N VAL A 51 -7.40 -9.48 21.07
CA VAL A 51 -7.34 -8.90 22.43
C VAL A 51 -8.16 -7.60 22.52
N PHE A 52 -8.10 -6.75 21.49
CA PHE A 52 -8.98 -5.57 21.42
C PHE A 52 -10.46 -5.95 21.46
N ALA A 53 -10.85 -7.00 20.74
CA ALA A 53 -12.22 -7.47 20.66
C ALA A 53 -12.71 -8.10 21.98
N GLU A 54 -11.88 -8.92 22.61
CA GLU A 54 -12.13 -9.51 23.95
C GLU A 54 -12.28 -8.43 25.03
N ALA A 55 -11.56 -7.32 24.90
CA ALA A 55 -11.63 -6.20 25.84
C ALA A 55 -12.91 -5.35 25.71
N ARG A 56 -13.79 -5.62 24.73
CA ARG A 56 -15.08 -4.93 24.58
C ARG A 56 -16.17 -5.61 25.39
N SER A 57 -17.12 -4.83 25.90
CA SER A 57 -18.25 -5.38 26.65
C SER A 57 -19.26 -6.10 25.75
N ASP A 58 -20.08 -6.96 26.34
CA ASP A 58 -21.19 -7.61 25.64
C ASP A 58 -22.17 -6.57 25.04
N GLU A 59 -22.38 -5.42 25.70
CA GLU A 59 -23.25 -4.37 25.15
C GLU A 59 -22.72 -3.78 23.84
N PHE A 60 -21.39 -3.66 23.71
CA PHE A 60 -20.75 -3.20 22.47
C PHE A 60 -21.08 -4.14 21.31
N TRP A 61 -20.97 -5.45 21.53
CA TRP A 61 -21.25 -6.46 20.52
C TRP A 61 -22.74 -6.63 20.24
N GLN A 62 -23.59 -6.50 21.27
CA GLN A 62 -25.05 -6.51 21.11
C GLN A 62 -25.56 -5.33 20.28
N ALA A 63 -25.00 -4.12 20.47
CA ALA A 63 -25.35 -2.95 19.67
C ALA A 63 -25.05 -3.17 18.17
N LEU A 64 -24.01 -3.96 17.88
CA LEU A 64 -23.62 -4.37 16.53
C LEU A 64 -24.31 -5.65 16.04
N GLN A 65 -25.18 -6.25 16.86
CA GLN A 65 -25.85 -7.53 16.60
C GLN A 65 -24.87 -8.67 16.28
N VAL A 66 -23.72 -8.68 16.95
CA VAL A 66 -22.66 -9.68 16.79
C VAL A 66 -22.75 -10.70 17.92
N GLN A 67 -22.88 -11.99 17.57
CA GLN A 67 -22.86 -13.10 18.53
C GLN A 67 -21.46 -13.68 18.74
N ASP A 68 -20.65 -13.70 17.69
CA ASP A 68 -19.26 -14.19 17.71
C ASP A 68 -18.33 -13.09 17.19
N PRO A 69 -17.66 -12.34 18.09
CA PRO A 69 -16.77 -11.25 17.72
C PRO A 69 -15.61 -11.70 16.82
N GLU A 70 -14.95 -12.82 17.14
CA GLU A 70 -13.74 -13.28 16.45
C GLU A 70 -14.00 -13.58 14.97
N HIS A 71 -15.13 -14.23 14.68
CA HIS A 71 -15.51 -14.61 13.32
C HIS A 71 -16.47 -13.61 12.66
N SER A 72 -16.65 -12.43 13.25
CA SER A 72 -17.56 -11.41 12.73
C SER A 72 -17.01 -10.71 11.48
N MET A 73 -17.94 -10.25 10.63
CA MET A 73 -17.58 -9.37 9.51
C MET A 73 -16.95 -8.05 9.99
N HIS A 74 -17.29 -7.57 11.18
CA HIS A 74 -16.71 -6.37 11.78
C HIS A 74 -15.21 -6.55 12.04
N MET A 75 -14.82 -7.67 12.66
CA MET A 75 -13.40 -8.00 12.88
C MET A 75 -12.67 -8.26 11.56
N ALA A 76 -13.31 -8.91 10.58
CA ALA A 76 -12.72 -9.05 9.25
C ALA A 76 -12.42 -7.69 8.59
N ARG A 77 -13.28 -6.68 8.78
CA ARG A 77 -13.04 -5.31 8.30
C ARG A 77 -11.91 -4.64 9.09
N MET A 78 -11.85 -4.83 10.41
CA MET A 78 -10.75 -4.35 11.26
C MET A 78 -9.40 -4.93 10.84
N HIS A 79 -9.32 -6.23 10.54
CA HIS A 79 -8.09 -6.86 10.04
C HIS A 79 -7.64 -6.28 8.69
N ARG A 80 -8.59 -6.02 7.78
CA ARG A 80 -8.30 -5.36 6.50
C ARG A 80 -7.84 -3.92 6.70
N ALA A 81 -8.45 -3.20 7.65
CA ALA A 81 -8.04 -1.85 8.01
C ALA A 81 -6.61 -1.86 8.51
N LEU A 82 -6.26 -2.78 9.41
CA LEU A 82 -4.91 -2.90 9.95
C LEU A 82 -3.88 -3.20 8.85
N THR A 83 -4.17 -4.18 7.99
CA THR A 83 -3.29 -4.54 6.88
C THR A 83 -3.03 -3.33 5.96
N ARG A 84 -4.08 -2.57 5.65
CA ARG A 84 -3.95 -1.34 4.85
C ARG A 84 -3.17 -0.26 5.60
N ALA A 85 -3.44 -0.07 6.89
CA ALA A 85 -2.76 0.94 7.68
C ALA A 85 -1.24 0.68 7.73
N GLN A 86 -0.85 -0.57 7.98
CA GLN A 86 0.54 -1.01 7.95
C GLN A 86 1.17 -0.82 6.57
N ALA A 87 0.45 -1.09 5.48
CA ALA A 87 0.94 -0.82 4.13
C ALA A 87 1.17 0.68 3.88
N PHE A 88 0.28 1.55 4.36
CA PHE A 88 0.45 3.01 4.22
C PHE A 88 1.67 3.53 4.99
N VAL A 89 1.85 3.08 6.24
CA VAL A 89 3.00 3.46 7.06
C VAL A 89 4.31 2.99 6.43
N ARG A 90 4.38 1.73 5.96
CA ARG A 90 5.57 1.21 5.27
C ARG A 90 5.93 2.01 4.02
N VAL A 91 4.93 2.36 3.20
CA VAL A 91 5.17 3.19 2.01
C VAL A 91 5.67 4.58 2.41
N GLN A 92 5.16 5.17 3.50
CA GLN A 92 5.69 6.44 4.02
C GLN A 92 7.13 6.34 4.53
N ASP A 93 7.49 5.27 5.22
CA ASP A 93 8.88 5.04 5.67
C ASP A 93 9.84 4.76 4.50
N GLU A 94 9.34 4.14 3.43
CA GLU A 94 10.15 3.84 2.23
C GLU A 94 10.25 5.04 1.27
N LEU A 95 9.30 5.98 1.27
CA LEU A 95 9.35 7.20 0.47
C LEU A 95 10.64 8.03 0.66
N PRO A 96 11.17 8.26 1.87
CA PRO A 96 12.46 8.92 2.04
C PRO A 96 13.64 8.09 1.52
N ALA A 97 13.55 6.75 1.44
CA ALA A 97 14.60 5.91 0.85
C ALA A 97 14.60 5.96 -0.70
N TYR A 98 13.43 6.02 -1.34
CA TYR A 98 13.33 6.17 -2.79
C TYR A 98 13.68 7.59 -3.28
N ALA A 99 13.32 8.63 -2.53
CA ALA A 99 13.69 10.01 -2.86
C ALA A 99 15.21 10.27 -2.76
N GLN A 100 15.94 9.46 -2.00
CA GLN A 100 17.41 9.51 -1.93
C GLN A 100 18.08 8.74 -3.08
N HIS A 101 17.36 7.85 -3.78
CA HIS A 101 17.92 7.02 -4.85
C HIS A 101 17.50 7.46 -6.27
N VAL A 102 16.51 8.33 -6.42
CA VAL A 102 16.27 9.04 -7.68
C VAL A 102 17.09 10.32 -7.68
N ASP A 103 18.37 10.19 -8.00
CA ASP A 103 19.19 11.30 -8.48
C ASP A 103 18.54 11.77 -9.81
N GLU A 104 17.53 12.66 -9.71
CA GLU A 104 16.73 13.15 -10.84
C GLU A 104 17.61 13.64 -12.00
N SER A 105 18.82 14.11 -11.68
CA SER A 105 19.84 14.47 -12.65
C SER A 105 20.24 13.33 -13.57
N LYS A 106 20.35 12.09 -13.07
CA LYS A 106 20.72 10.89 -13.86
C LYS A 106 19.54 10.38 -14.69
N ALA A 107 18.33 10.37 -14.14
CA ALA A 107 17.13 9.96 -14.87
C ALA A 107 16.85 10.93 -16.04
N HIS A 108 16.97 12.23 -15.79
CA HIS A 108 16.75 13.27 -16.80
C HIS A 108 17.87 13.30 -17.86
N ALA A 109 19.13 13.04 -17.47
CA ALA A 109 20.24 12.89 -18.40
C ALA A 109 20.04 11.68 -19.33
N ARG A 110 19.61 10.54 -18.79
CA ARG A 110 19.36 9.32 -19.57
C ARG A 110 18.17 9.50 -20.54
N ALA A 111 17.10 10.16 -20.10
CA ALA A 111 15.96 10.51 -20.96
C ALA A 111 16.38 11.43 -22.12
N ARG A 112 17.20 12.45 -21.85
CA ARG A 112 17.75 13.34 -22.90
C ARG A 112 18.66 12.60 -23.87
N GLN A 113 19.46 11.65 -23.38
CA GLN A 113 20.37 10.86 -24.19
C GLN A 113 19.60 9.91 -25.12
N LEU A 114 18.52 9.30 -24.64
CA LEU A 114 17.62 8.47 -25.46
C LEU A 114 16.88 9.28 -26.53
N LEU A 115 16.34 10.45 -26.19
CA LEU A 115 15.67 11.32 -27.16
C LEU A 115 16.63 11.80 -28.25
N ARG A 116 17.90 12.05 -27.90
CA ARG A 116 18.94 12.40 -28.87
C ARG A 116 19.26 11.22 -29.79
N ALA A 117 19.43 10.02 -29.26
CA ALA A 117 19.67 8.81 -30.05
C ALA A 117 18.52 8.51 -31.02
N VAL A 118 17.25 8.64 -30.57
CA VAL A 118 16.06 8.47 -31.41
C VAL A 118 16.02 9.51 -32.53
N ARG A 119 16.35 10.78 -32.22
CA ARG A 119 16.39 11.86 -33.23
C ARG A 119 17.51 11.65 -34.26
N GLU A 120 18.67 11.17 -33.83
CA GLU A 120 19.79 10.84 -34.72
C GLU A 120 19.51 9.61 -35.59
N ALA A 121 18.78 8.62 -35.06
CA ALA A 121 18.30 7.47 -35.84
C ALA A 121 17.25 7.90 -36.88
N ALA A 122 16.28 8.73 -36.49
CA ALA A 122 15.24 9.25 -37.38
C ALA A 122 15.79 10.17 -38.48
N GLY A 123 16.92 10.86 -38.23
CA GLY A 123 17.59 11.70 -39.22
C GLY A 123 18.42 10.94 -40.27
N ARG A 124 18.67 9.63 -40.07
CA ARG A 124 19.44 8.78 -41.02
C ARG A 124 18.58 7.91 -41.92
N THR A 125 17.31 7.72 -41.60
CA THR A 125 16.41 6.86 -42.38
C THR A 125 15.45 7.70 -43.20
N GLY A 126 15.93 8.14 -44.37
CA GLY A 126 15.04 8.33 -45.50
C GLY A 126 14.47 6.97 -45.92
N MET A 127 13.15 6.91 -46.07
CA MET A 127 12.33 5.83 -46.64
C MET A 127 12.19 4.50 -45.86
N GLU A 128 10.94 4.34 -45.40
CA GLU A 128 10.11 3.13 -45.32
C GLU A 128 10.44 1.98 -44.35
N GLN A 129 9.46 1.82 -43.44
CA GLN A 129 9.10 0.72 -42.55
C GLN A 129 9.95 0.42 -41.30
N PRO A 130 9.35 0.48 -40.10
CA PRO A 130 9.95 -0.10 -38.90
C PRO A 130 9.86 -1.64 -38.97
N PRO A 131 10.92 -2.39 -38.61
CA PRO A 131 10.80 -3.83 -38.42
C PRO A 131 9.89 -4.13 -37.22
N SER A 132 9.03 -5.11 -37.42
CA SER A 132 8.03 -5.64 -36.50
C SER A 132 8.56 -5.87 -35.08
N ALA A 133 7.83 -5.38 -34.09
CA ALA A 133 8.16 -5.40 -32.66
C ALA A 133 7.94 -6.77 -31.97
N MET A 134 8.42 -7.88 -32.55
CA MET A 134 8.27 -9.23 -31.99
C MET A 134 9.54 -10.08 -32.20
N SER A 135 10.63 -9.77 -31.48
CA SER A 135 11.80 -10.68 -31.40
C SER A 135 12.69 -10.50 -30.16
N TRP A 136 12.17 -9.97 -29.05
CA TRP A 136 12.96 -9.80 -27.80
C TRP A 136 12.42 -10.57 -26.59
N LEU A 137 11.58 -11.60 -26.79
CA LEU A 137 11.00 -12.37 -25.69
C LEU A 137 11.10 -13.90 -25.82
N GLU A 138 12.03 -14.41 -26.61
CA GLU A 138 12.43 -15.82 -26.54
C GLU A 138 13.95 -15.93 -26.65
N GLU A 139 14.65 -15.77 -25.53
CA GLU A 139 15.94 -16.44 -25.29
C GLU A 139 16.35 -16.24 -23.81
N ASP A 140 15.55 -16.80 -22.91
CA ASP A 140 16.01 -17.11 -21.55
C ASP A 140 15.57 -18.54 -21.21
N ASN A 141 16.14 -19.52 -21.93
CA ASN A 141 16.21 -20.90 -21.44
C ASN A 141 17.10 -21.76 -22.34
N LEU A 142 18.41 -21.81 -22.08
CA LEU A 142 19.27 -22.99 -22.31
C LEU A 142 20.72 -22.70 -21.90
N ALA A 143 20.93 -22.39 -20.63
CA ALA A 143 22.22 -22.62 -19.98
C ALA A 143 22.03 -22.90 -18.48
N SER A 144 21.05 -23.74 -18.16
CA SER A 144 21.17 -24.57 -16.96
C SER A 144 22.29 -25.59 -17.20
N PHE A 145 23.17 -25.71 -16.21
CA PHE A 145 23.81 -26.97 -15.85
C PHE A 145 24.50 -27.75 -16.97
N THR A 146 25.81 -27.56 -17.13
CA THR A 146 26.72 -28.70 -17.10
C THR A 146 28.09 -28.28 -16.56
N LYS A 147 28.66 -29.22 -15.81
CA LYS A 147 29.91 -29.25 -15.06
C LYS A 147 31.15 -28.83 -15.86
#